data_AF-A0A0B8QNN1-F1
#
_entry.id   AF-A0A0B8QNN1-F1
#
_cell.length_a   1.000
_cell.length_b   1.000
_cell.length_c   1.000
_cell.angle_alpha   90.00
_cell.angle_beta   90.00
_cell.angle_gamma   90.00
#
_symmetry.space_group_name_H-M   'P 1'
#
loop_
_entity.id
_entity.type
_entity.pdbx_description
1 polymer ?
#
loop_
_entity_poly.entity_id
_entity_poly.type
_entity_poly.pdbx_seq_one_letter_code
_entity_poly.pdbx_strand_id
1 'polypeptide(L)'
;MVSAVVGARLVALDDYGTDYTLPTRANIISGKYPLSRKLYLYVNKPPNRSLSRREREFIKFIYSREGQEAVNRSGYISVSTELARQELEKVGLKL
;
A
#
# COMPACT_ATOMS: atom_id res chain seq x y z
N MET A 1 -7.47 -15.90 8.06
CA MET A 1 -6.16 -15.43 7.57
C MET A 1 -5.12 -16.38 8.15
N VAL A 2 -4.44 -17.15 7.30
CA VAL A 2 -3.37 -18.06 7.70
C VAL A 2 -2.06 -17.32 7.45
N SER A 3 -1.13 -17.35 8.41
CA SER A 3 0.22 -16.83 8.19
C SER A 3 0.81 -17.47 6.94
N ALA A 4 1.24 -16.67 5.96
CA ALA A 4 1.86 -17.17 4.74
C ALA A 4 3.26 -17.77 4.99
N VAL A 5 3.81 -17.54 6.18
CA VAL A 5 5.13 -18.05 6.60
C VAL A 5 4.94 -19.28 7.48
N VAL A 6 5.47 -20.41 7.04
CA VAL A 6 5.44 -21.68 7.76
C VAL A 6 6.11 -21.52 9.13
N GLY A 7 5.43 -21.95 10.19
CA GLY A 7 5.93 -21.86 11.56
C GLY A 7 5.72 -20.50 12.24
N ALA A 8 5.28 -19.47 11.51
CA ALA A 8 4.97 -18.17 12.10
C ALA A 8 3.51 -18.09 12.58
N ARG A 9 3.30 -17.39 13.69
CA ARG A 9 1.97 -17.08 14.25
C ARG A 9 1.71 -15.58 14.16
N LEU A 10 0.48 -15.23 13.82
CA LEU A 10 -0.01 -13.86 13.93
C LEU A 10 -0.19 -13.52 15.41
N VAL A 11 0.25 -12.33 15.80
CA VAL A 11 0.17 -11.86 17.19
C VAL A 11 -0.72 -10.62 17.22
N ALA A 12 -1.62 -10.55 18.19
CA ALA A 12 -2.41 -9.35 18.44
C ALA A 12 -1.54 -8.32 19.15
N LEU A 13 -1.58 -7.07 18.69
CA LEU A 13 -0.75 -5.99 19.22
C LEU A 13 -1.63 -4.80 19.61
N ASP A 14 -1.17 -4.09 20.63
CA ASP A 14 -1.54 -2.73 20.94
C ASP A 14 -0.25 -1.92 21.14
N ASP A 15 -0.30 -0.60 21.07
CA ASP A 15 0.90 0.25 21.17
C ASP A 15 1.35 0.37 22.64
N TYR A 16 0.46 0.89 23.51
CA TYR A 16 0.76 1.12 24.93
C TYR A 16 -0.39 0.77 25.90
N GLY A 17 -1.49 0.16 25.43
CA GLY A 17 -2.66 -0.17 26.23
C GLY A 17 -2.93 -1.67 26.33
N THR A 18 -4.22 -2.03 26.36
CA THR A 18 -4.69 -3.39 26.58
C THR A 18 -5.69 -3.88 25.53
N ASP A 19 -6.00 -3.05 24.52
CA ASP A 19 -6.95 -3.39 23.45
C ASP A 19 -6.25 -4.06 22.26
N TYR A 20 -5.75 -5.27 22.49
CA TYR A 20 -4.96 -6.01 21.52
C TYR A 20 -5.76 -6.33 20.26
N THR A 21 -5.25 -5.86 19.12
CA THR A 21 -5.88 -6.02 17.82
C THR A 21 -5.12 -7.04 16.97
N LEU A 22 -5.81 -8.00 16.35
CA LEU A 22 -5.21 -8.94 15.38
C LEU A 22 -4.88 -8.25 14.04
N PRO A 23 -3.85 -8.71 13.30
CA PRO A 23 -3.48 -8.18 11.98
C PRO A 23 -4.44 -8.61 10.87
N THR A 24 -5.74 -8.38 11.03
CA THR A 24 -6.71 -8.62 9.96
C THR A 24 -6.59 -7.56 8.88
N ARG A 25 -7.04 -7.85 7.64
CA ARG A 25 -6.98 -6.89 6.53
C ARG A 25 -7.74 -5.61 6.87
N ALA A 26 -8.90 -5.74 7.51
CA ALA A 26 -9.70 -4.61 7.97
C ALA A 26 -8.96 -3.80 9.04
N ASN A 27 -8.28 -4.44 10.00
CA ASN A 27 -7.54 -3.75 11.05
C ASN A 27 -6.30 -3.03 10.52
N ILE A 28 -5.61 -3.62 9.54
CA ILE A 28 -4.46 -2.99 8.88
C ILE A 28 -4.90 -1.77 8.05
N ILE A 29 -5.94 -1.91 7.22
CA ILE A 29 -6.41 -0.81 6.37
C ILE A 29 -6.97 0.35 7.20
N SER A 30 -7.67 0.06 8.31
CA SER A 30 -8.21 1.09 9.21
C SER A 30 -7.15 1.72 10.12
N GLY A 31 -5.92 1.18 10.16
CA GLY A 31 -4.87 1.63 11.07
C GLY A 31 -5.01 1.15 12.51
N LYS A 32 -6.02 0.33 12.82
CA LYS A 32 -6.21 -0.26 14.16
C LYS A 32 -5.11 -1.25 14.55
N TYR A 33 -4.53 -1.95 13.58
CA TYR A 33 -3.36 -2.79 13.85
C TYR A 33 -2.10 -1.92 13.81
N PRO A 34 -1.40 -1.74 14.95
CA PRO A 34 -0.37 -0.70 15.09
C PRO A 34 0.89 -1.00 14.28
N LEU A 35 1.19 -2.28 14.05
CA LEU A 35 2.40 -2.69 13.32
C LEU A 35 2.10 -2.91 11.83
N SER A 36 1.70 -1.84 11.15
CA SER A 36 1.55 -1.81 9.69
C SER A 36 2.23 -0.58 9.09
N ARG A 37 2.63 -0.67 7.82
CA ARG A 37 3.25 0.46 7.11
C ARG A 37 2.82 0.49 5.65
N LYS A 38 2.73 1.70 5.11
CA LYS A 38 2.63 1.91 3.66
C LYS A 38 3.99 1.68 3.02
N LEU A 39 4.00 1.15 1.80
CA LEU A 39 5.17 1.13 0.95
C LEU A 39 5.20 2.43 0.15
N TYR A 40 6.27 3.21 0.29
CA TYR A 40 6.42 4.48 -0.42
C TYR A 40 7.36 4.33 -1.61
N LEU A 41 7.00 4.99 -2.71
CA LEU A 41 7.86 5.22 -3.86
C LEU A 41 8.24 6.70 -3.86
N TYR A 42 9.53 7.00 -3.79
CA TYR A 42 10.02 8.37 -3.91
C TYR A 42 10.18 8.73 -5.38
N VAL A 43 9.55 9.81 -5.79
CA VAL A 43 9.60 10.32 -7.16
C VAL A 43 10.17 11.73 -7.12
N ASN A 44 11.31 11.95 -7.76
CA ASN A 44 11.86 13.29 -7.95
C ASN A 44 11.08 13.99 -9.07
N LYS A 45 10.01 14.71 -8.72
CA LYS A 45 9.18 15.49 -9.65
C LYS A 45 9.39 16.98 -9.41
N PRO A 46 10.19 17.66 -10.24
CA PRO A 46 10.27 19.13 -10.21
C PRO A 46 8.90 19.76 -10.53
N PRO A 47 8.50 20.86 -9.88
CA PRO A 47 7.17 21.46 -10.05
C PRO A 47 6.89 21.89 -11.50
N ASN A 48 7.92 22.36 -12.20
CA ASN A 48 7.82 22.87 -13.58
C ASN A 48 8.15 21.82 -14.64
N ARG A 49 8.27 20.54 -14.26
CA ARG A 49 8.63 19.47 -15.19
C ARG A 49 7.67 18.30 -15.09
N SER A 50 7.18 17.87 -16.24
CA SER A 50 6.48 16.60 -16.34
C SER A 50 7.45 15.44 -16.13
N LEU A 51 6.97 14.36 -15.50
CA LEU A 51 7.66 13.08 -15.49
C LEU A 51 7.90 12.61 -16.92
N SER A 52 9.00 11.91 -17.16
CA SER A 52 9.26 11.26 -18.44
C SER A 52 8.16 10.25 -18.76
N ARG A 53 8.01 9.90 -20.05
CA ARG A 53 7.01 8.90 -20.45
C ARG A 53 7.18 7.58 -19.69
N ARG A 54 8.41 7.11 -19.52
CA ARG A 54 8.70 5.84 -18.83
C ARG A 54 8.28 5.86 -17.37
N GLU A 55 8.58 6.95 -16.65
CA GLU A 55 8.17 7.12 -15.26
C GLU A 55 6.65 7.17 -15.13
N ARG A 56 5.96 7.91 -16.00
CA ARG A 56 4.49 7.98 -15.98
C ARG A 56 3.84 6.62 -16.19
N GLU A 57 4.28 5.88 -17.20
CA GLU A 57 3.70 4.56 -17.50
C GLU A 57 4.00 3.55 -16.38
N PHE A 58 5.20 3.60 -15.79
CA PHE A 58 5.54 2.73 -14.66
C PHE A 58 4.70 3.04 -13.41
N ILE A 59 4.52 4.32 -13.07
CA ILE A 59 3.70 4.73 -11.93
C ILE A 59 2.23 4.36 -12.17
N LYS A 60 1.70 4.57 -13.37
CA LYS A 60 0.34 4.11 -13.73
C LYS A 60 0.20 2.60 -13.62
N PHE A 61 1.19 1.84 -14.09
CA PHE A 61 1.21 0.39 -13.96
C PHE A 61 1.16 -0.06 -12.50
N ILE A 62 1.93 0.57 -11.60
CA ILE A 62 1.91 0.26 -10.15
C ILE A 62 0.48 0.34 -9.60
N TYR A 63 -0.29 1.36 -9.99
CA TYR A 63 -1.67 1.58 -9.53
C TYR A 63 -2.75 0.91 -10.40
N SER A 64 -2.36 0.26 -11.49
CA SER A 64 -3.28 -0.46 -12.37
C SER A 64 -3.83 -1.71 -11.69
N ARG A 65 -4.92 -2.27 -12.26
CA ARG A 65 -5.47 -3.55 -11.81
C ARG A 65 -4.40 -4.64 -11.78
N GLU A 66 -3.62 -4.78 -12.85
CA GLU A 66 -2.56 -5.79 -12.95
C GLU A 66 -1.48 -5.59 -11.87
N GLY A 67 -1.04 -4.35 -11.67
CA GLY A 67 -0.06 -4.03 -10.63
C GLY A 67 -0.56 -4.37 -9.23
N GLN A 68 -1.82 -4.02 -8.92
CA GLN A 68 -2.43 -4.32 -7.63
C GLN A 68 -2.73 -5.82 -7.43
N GLU A 69 -3.04 -6.56 -8.49
CA GLU A 69 -3.14 -8.03 -8.44
C GLU A 69 -1.78 -8.67 -8.13
N ALA A 70 -0.68 -8.16 -8.71
CA ALA A 70 0.67 -8.61 -8.38
C ALA A 70 1.05 -8.34 -6.91
N VAL A 71 0.65 -7.19 -6.35
CA VAL A 71 0.84 -6.85 -4.93
C VAL A 71 0.13 -7.87 -4.02
N ASN A 72 -1.13 -8.20 -4.31
CA ASN A 72 -1.90 -9.17 -3.53
C ASN A 72 -1.27 -10.58 -3.58
N ARG A 73 -0.83 -11.03 -4.76
CA ARG A 73 -0.14 -12.32 -4.91
C ARG A 73 1.18 -12.39 -4.13
N SER A 74 1.82 -11.26 -3.91
CA SER A 74 3.08 -11.14 -3.18
C SER A 74 2.90 -11.07 -1.65
N GLY A 75 1.67 -11.22 -1.15
CA GLY A 75 1.37 -11.21 0.29
C GLY A 75 1.18 -9.82 0.90
N TYR A 76 1.17 -8.77 0.08
CA TYR A 76 0.85 -7.40 0.51
C TYR A 76 -0.65 -7.10 0.34
N ILE A 77 -1.10 -5.98 0.92
CA ILE A 77 -2.47 -5.50 0.77
C ILE A 77 -2.50 -4.45 -0.33
N SER A 78 -3.29 -4.70 -1.39
CA SER A 78 -3.53 -3.70 -2.43
C SER A 78 -4.20 -2.44 -1.89
N VAL A 79 -3.86 -1.30 -2.47
CA VAL A 79 -4.49 -0.01 -2.14
C VAL A 79 -5.90 0.09 -2.73
N SER A 80 -6.74 0.95 -2.17
CA SER A 80 -8.03 1.28 -2.76
C SER A 80 -7.86 2.15 -4.01
N THR A 81 -8.86 2.16 -4.87
CA THR A 81 -8.88 3.01 -6.07
C THR A 81 -8.86 4.49 -5.68
N GLU A 82 -9.50 4.86 -4.57
CA GLU A 82 -9.53 6.22 -4.04
C GLU A 82 -8.13 6.68 -3.62
N LEU A 83 -7.41 5.83 -2.87
CA LEU A 83 -6.03 6.13 -2.47
C LEU A 83 -5.11 6.21 -3.68
N ALA A 84 -5.27 5.31 -4.66
CA ALA A 84 -4.50 5.35 -5.90
C ALA A 84 -4.68 6.66 -6.67
N ARG A 85 -5.93 7.17 -6.78
CA ARG A 85 -6.21 8.47 -7.41
C ARG A 85 -5.51 9.61 -6.66
N GLN A 86 -5.63 9.65 -5.33
CA GLN A 86 -5.00 10.66 -4.49
C GLN A 86 -3.47 10.68 -4.64
N GLU A 87 -2.83 9.51 -4.68
CA GLU A 87 -1.38 9.42 -4.84
C GLU A 87 -0.90 9.77 -6.26
N LEU A 88 -1.66 9.41 -7.30
CA LEU A 88 -1.36 9.78 -8.68
C LEU A 88 -1.45 11.29 -8.92
N GLU A 89 -2.42 11.96 -8.30
CA GLU A 89 -2.60 13.41 -8.41
C GLU A 89 -1.40 14.19 -7.89
N LYS A 90 -0.73 13.71 -6.82
CA LYS A 90 0.51 14.33 -6.28
C LYS A 90 1.62 14.42 -7.32
N VAL A 91 1.63 13.51 -8.29
CA VAL A 91 2.59 13.51 -9.39
C VAL A 91 2.00 13.98 -10.73
N GLY A 92 0.81 14.58 -10.72
CA GLY A 92 0.13 15.12 -11.89
C GLY A 92 -0.34 14.04 -12.86
N LEU A 93 -0.63 12.84 -12.36
CA LEU A 93 -1.18 11.73 -13.13
C LEU A 93 -2.64 11.48 -12.72
N LYS A 94 -3.36 10.77 -13.59
CA LYS A 94 -4.72 10.30 -13.35
C LYS A 94 -4.77 8.80 -13.62
N LEU A 95 -5.65 8.12 -12.89
CA LEU A 95 -5.93 6.70 -13.06
C LEU A 95 -6.62 6.47 -14.41
#